data_AF-A0A6G1F909-F1
#
_entry.id   AF-A0A6G1F909-F1
#
_cell.length_a   1.000
_cell.length_b   1.000
_cell.length_c   1.000
_cell.angle_alpha   90.00
_cell.angle_beta   90.00
_cell.angle_gamma   90.00
#
_symmetry.space_group_name_H-M   'P 1'
#
loop_
_entity.id
_entity.type
_entity.pdbx_description
1 polymer ?
#
loop_
_entity_poly.entity_id
_entity_poly.type
_entity_poly.pdbx_seq_one_letter_code
_entity_poly.pdbx_strand_id
1 'polypeptide(L)'
;MFHVRRRLLCTAAAAAAAARGPPPIRVALTESSGRGVFATRPIATGEVLHSAQPLVSHPSPSLLHEVCYSCLRRKVGSGGGDSSGSCYFCSDACRGHSKGFYDVEKKADWSLFDDHCSSRGLKYPYMAKRLACMVISGAVSADCLDILQPACLHQGTLTEMEEEFELLDSIFRKAGFQEEVTTFLTKEWYINVLARIRINAFRIELVASSYEDLLSSAVASVACDAAVGNAVYMLPSFYNHDCDPNTHIVWLASTDARLKALRNIEEGEELRICYIDASMDVDARQNILADGFGFQCRCLRCLSGD
;
A
#
# COMPACT_ATOMS: atom_id res chain seq x y z
N MET A 1 7.55 -32.97 -15.43
CA MET A 1 7.00 -31.90 -16.31
C MET A 1 6.60 -30.61 -15.59
N PHE A 2 6.08 -30.65 -14.35
CA PHE A 2 5.66 -29.43 -13.61
C PHE A 2 6.80 -28.49 -13.16
N HIS A 3 8.00 -29.01 -12.85
CA HIS A 3 9.14 -28.17 -12.43
C HIS A 3 9.79 -27.37 -13.57
N VAL A 4 9.66 -27.83 -14.82
CA VAL A 4 10.24 -27.16 -16.00
C VAL A 4 9.39 -25.95 -16.42
N ARG A 5 8.05 -26.04 -16.32
CA ARG A 5 7.13 -24.93 -16.63
C ARG A 5 7.23 -23.76 -15.64
N ARG A 6 7.51 -24.02 -14.34
CA ARG A 6 7.67 -22.97 -13.31
C ARG A 6 8.94 -22.15 -13.51
N ARG A 7 10.04 -22.78 -13.98
CA ARG A 7 11.25 -22.07 -14.41
C ARG A 7 10.97 -21.19 -15.63
N LEU A 8 10.25 -21.69 -16.63
CA LEU A 8 9.95 -20.96 -17.88
C LEU A 8 9.09 -19.70 -17.70
N LEU A 9 8.11 -19.71 -16.78
CA LEU A 9 7.26 -18.55 -16.46
C LEU A 9 8.01 -17.48 -15.64
N CYS A 10 8.88 -17.91 -14.72
CA CYS A 10 9.76 -17.00 -13.97
C CYS A 10 10.80 -16.35 -14.89
N THR A 11 11.31 -17.10 -15.88
CA THR A 11 12.21 -16.55 -16.90
C THR A 11 11.52 -15.62 -17.89
N ALA A 12 10.23 -15.79 -18.20
CA ALA A 12 9.51 -14.91 -19.13
C ALA A 12 9.20 -13.53 -18.53
N ALA A 13 8.79 -13.47 -17.25
CA ALA A 13 8.59 -12.21 -16.53
C ALA A 13 9.93 -11.50 -16.25
N ALA A 14 10.96 -12.25 -15.87
CA ALA A 14 12.32 -11.70 -15.71
C ALA A 14 12.93 -11.26 -17.06
N ALA A 15 12.67 -11.97 -18.16
CA ALA A 15 13.11 -11.57 -19.50
C ALA A 15 12.36 -10.36 -20.04
N ALA A 16 11.05 -10.23 -19.75
CA ALA A 16 10.28 -9.03 -20.08
C ALA A 16 10.72 -7.81 -19.26
N ALA A 17 11.15 -8.02 -18.00
CA ALA A 17 11.75 -6.99 -17.16
C ALA A 17 13.19 -6.64 -17.60
N ALA A 18 13.97 -7.61 -18.09
CA ALA A 18 15.34 -7.40 -18.59
C ALA A 18 15.40 -6.78 -20.00
N ALA A 19 14.34 -6.91 -20.81
CA ALA A 19 14.24 -6.31 -22.14
C ALA A 19 13.93 -4.80 -22.11
N ARG A 20 13.45 -4.28 -20.97
CA ARG A 20 13.25 -2.86 -20.72
C ARG A 20 14.43 -2.44 -19.87
N GLY A 21 15.20 -1.44 -20.30
CA GLY A 21 16.27 -0.87 -19.48
C GLY A 21 15.78 -0.44 -18.10
N PRO A 22 16.67 0.02 -17.20
CA PRO A 22 16.24 0.55 -15.91
C PRO A 22 15.12 1.58 -16.12
N PRO A 23 14.11 1.63 -15.22
CA PRO A 23 13.04 2.61 -15.34
C PRO A 23 13.65 4.02 -15.46
N PRO A 24 13.03 4.95 -16.21
CA PRO A 24 13.62 6.23 -16.57
C PRO A 24 13.61 7.23 -15.39
N ILE A 25 13.97 6.78 -14.20
CA ILE A 25 13.88 7.50 -12.94
C ILE A 25 15.16 7.33 -12.12
N ARG A 26 15.45 8.31 -11.28
CA ARG A 26 16.48 8.21 -10.23
C ARG A 26 15.93 8.78 -8.93
N VAL A 27 16.35 8.23 -7.79
CA VAL A 27 16.07 8.80 -6.47
C VAL A 27 17.24 9.70 -6.08
N ALA A 28 16.95 10.91 -5.61
CA ALA A 28 17.97 11.83 -5.10
C ALA A 28 17.40 12.67 -3.94
N LEU A 29 18.27 13.38 -3.23
CA LEU A 29 17.83 14.34 -2.22
C LEU A 29 17.32 15.62 -2.87
N THR A 30 16.28 16.20 -2.28
CA THR A 30 15.75 17.52 -2.59
C THR A 30 16.24 18.50 -1.52
N GLU A 31 16.15 19.81 -1.81
CA GLU A 31 16.61 20.83 -0.87
C GLU A 31 15.76 20.93 0.40
N SER A 32 14.48 20.51 0.34
CA SER A 32 13.51 20.79 1.41
C SER A 32 12.52 19.67 1.73
N SER A 33 12.48 18.58 0.95
CA SER A 33 11.49 17.50 1.08
C SER A 33 12.13 16.12 1.26
N GLY A 34 13.41 16.06 1.63
CA GLY A 34 14.12 14.81 1.85
C GLY A 34 14.47 14.13 0.53
N ARG A 35 13.93 12.93 0.26
CA ARG A 35 14.15 12.24 -1.02
C ARG A 35 13.08 12.64 -2.02
N GLY A 36 13.42 12.63 -3.29
CA GLY A 36 12.51 12.80 -4.42
C GLY A 36 12.90 11.88 -5.56
N VAL A 37 11.99 11.74 -6.52
CA VAL A 37 12.21 10.93 -7.71
C VAL A 37 12.28 11.86 -8.91
N PHE A 38 13.26 11.66 -9.78
CA PHE A 38 13.54 12.56 -10.90
C PHE A 38 13.60 11.79 -12.21
N ALA A 39 13.12 12.39 -13.29
CA ALA A 39 13.24 11.84 -14.63
C ALA A 39 14.72 11.79 -15.06
N THR A 40 15.13 10.71 -15.73
CA THR A 40 16.50 10.52 -16.26
C THR A 40 16.60 10.75 -17.77
N ARG A 41 15.47 11.06 -18.41
CA ARG A 41 15.32 11.43 -19.81
C ARG A 41 13.96 12.11 -19.99
N PRO A 42 13.65 12.70 -21.15
CA PRO A 42 12.29 13.10 -21.48
C PRO A 42 11.32 11.91 -21.45
N ILE A 43 10.12 12.13 -20.90
CA ILE A 43 9.04 11.12 -20.76
C ILE A 43 7.78 11.67 -21.41
N ALA A 44 7.13 10.87 -22.25
CA ALA A 44 5.93 11.29 -22.96
C ALA A 44 4.66 11.14 -22.11
N THR A 45 3.64 11.97 -22.37
CA THR A 45 2.31 11.83 -21.77
C THR A 45 1.77 10.39 -21.90
N GLY A 46 1.26 9.83 -20.80
CA GLY A 46 0.68 8.49 -20.76
C GLY A 46 1.68 7.34 -20.69
N GLU A 47 2.99 7.61 -20.81
CA GLU A 47 4.03 6.60 -20.69
C GLU A 47 4.02 5.96 -19.30
N VAL A 48 4.22 4.63 -19.23
CA VAL A 48 4.40 3.90 -17.96
C VAL A 48 5.87 3.95 -17.56
N LEU A 49 6.17 4.62 -16.44
CA LEU A 49 7.53 4.80 -15.94
C LEU A 49 8.06 3.51 -15.30
N HIS A 50 7.26 2.93 -14.40
CA HIS A 50 7.59 1.68 -13.72
C HIS A 50 6.33 1.00 -13.16
N SER A 51 6.52 -0.19 -12.58
CA SER A 51 5.51 -0.90 -11.81
C SER A 51 6.08 -1.32 -10.47
N ALA A 52 5.23 -1.41 -9.45
CA ALA A 52 5.64 -1.76 -8.09
C ALA A 52 4.66 -2.74 -7.46
N GLN A 53 5.20 -3.75 -6.79
CA GLN A 53 4.42 -4.64 -5.92
C GLN A 53 4.47 -4.10 -4.48
N PRO A 54 3.41 -4.31 -3.68
CA PRO A 54 3.38 -3.82 -2.31
C PRO A 54 4.35 -4.61 -1.43
N LEU A 55 4.97 -3.93 -0.48
CA LEU A 55 5.70 -4.56 0.63
C LEU A 55 4.73 -5.25 1.58
N VAL A 56 3.58 -4.60 1.83
CA VAL A 56 2.47 -5.15 2.60
C VAL A 56 1.18 -4.53 2.08
N SER A 57 0.13 -5.33 1.98
CA SER A 57 -1.23 -4.87 1.68
C SER A 57 -2.23 -5.59 2.56
N HIS A 58 -3.33 -4.95 2.93
CA HIS A 58 -4.43 -5.56 3.67
C HIS A 58 -5.78 -5.16 3.05
N PRO A 59 -6.71 -6.10 2.84
CA PRO A 59 -8.05 -5.79 2.36
C PRO A 59 -8.80 -4.92 3.37
N SER A 60 -9.77 -4.14 2.90
CA SER A 60 -10.71 -3.49 3.81
C SER A 60 -11.48 -4.57 4.59
N PRO A 61 -11.63 -4.47 5.93
CA PRO A 61 -12.29 -5.51 6.72
C PRO A 61 -13.69 -5.89 6.21
N SER A 62 -14.46 -4.90 5.76
CA SER A 62 -15.80 -5.09 5.17
C SER A 62 -15.80 -5.86 3.84
N LEU A 63 -14.65 -6.03 3.20
CA LEU A 63 -14.49 -6.65 1.88
C LEU A 63 -13.64 -7.94 1.92
N LEU A 64 -13.34 -8.48 3.11
CA LEU A 64 -12.47 -9.66 3.30
C LEU A 64 -12.86 -10.90 2.46
N HIS A 65 -14.15 -11.05 2.15
CA HIS A 65 -14.68 -12.15 1.34
C HIS A 65 -14.99 -11.76 -0.12
N GLU A 66 -14.91 -10.47 -0.43
CA GLU A 66 -15.21 -9.86 -1.73
C GLU A 66 -13.93 -9.66 -2.57
N VAL A 67 -12.77 -9.59 -1.92
CA VAL A 67 -11.48 -9.35 -2.57
C VAL A 67 -10.44 -10.39 -2.19
N CYS A 68 -9.50 -10.63 -3.10
CA CYS A 68 -8.40 -11.57 -2.88
C CYS A 68 -7.56 -11.10 -1.69
N TYR A 69 -7.41 -11.95 -0.68
CA TYR A 69 -6.64 -11.66 0.53
C TYR A 69 -5.20 -11.24 0.24
N SER A 70 -4.61 -11.77 -0.84
CA SER A 70 -3.23 -11.48 -1.24
C SER A 70 -3.10 -10.24 -2.13
N CYS A 71 -3.85 -10.13 -3.23
CA CYS A 71 -3.64 -9.08 -4.24
C CYS A 71 -4.79 -8.06 -4.37
N LEU A 72 -5.79 -8.15 -3.49
CA LEU A 72 -7.01 -7.32 -3.44
C LEU A 72 -7.88 -7.33 -4.70
N ARG A 73 -7.60 -8.20 -5.68
CA ARG A 73 -8.46 -8.39 -6.86
C ARG A 73 -9.88 -8.75 -6.43
N ARG A 74 -10.88 -8.04 -6.95
CA ARG A 74 -12.30 -8.35 -6.71
C ARG A 74 -12.64 -9.75 -7.23
N LYS A 75 -13.49 -10.46 -6.48
CA LYS A 75 -14.08 -11.73 -6.89
C LYS A 75 -14.98 -11.48 -8.11
N VAL A 76 -14.89 -12.34 -9.12
CA VAL A 76 -15.74 -12.27 -10.32
C VAL A 76 -16.96 -13.18 -10.13
N GLY A 77 -18.16 -12.63 -10.26
CA GLY A 77 -19.44 -13.35 -10.15
C GLY A 77 -20.12 -13.22 -8.78
N SER A 78 -21.44 -12.96 -8.79
CA SER A 78 -22.29 -12.84 -7.59
C SER A 78 -22.72 -14.22 -7.08
N GLY A 79 -22.75 -14.37 -5.75
CA GLY A 79 -23.62 -15.34 -5.08
C GLY A 79 -23.10 -16.77 -5.03
N GLY A 80 -22.66 -17.17 -3.84
CA GLY A 80 -22.15 -18.52 -3.55
C GLY A 80 -21.13 -18.41 -2.44
N GLY A 81 -21.60 -17.94 -1.28
CA GLY A 81 -20.82 -17.95 -0.06
C GLY A 81 -20.61 -19.40 0.32
N ASP A 82 -19.45 -19.94 0.00
CA ASP A 82 -18.91 -20.99 0.84
C ASP A 82 -18.43 -20.28 2.11
N SER A 83 -19.33 -20.19 3.08
CA SER A 83 -19.11 -19.63 4.43
C SER A 83 -18.16 -20.51 5.24
N SER A 84 -17.12 -21.05 4.61
CA SER A 84 -15.90 -21.36 5.34
C SER A 84 -15.36 -20.04 5.84
N GLY A 85 -15.02 -19.92 7.12
CA GLY A 85 -14.39 -18.73 7.70
C GLY A 85 -12.99 -18.42 7.14
N SER A 86 -12.71 -18.78 5.89
CA SER A 86 -11.45 -18.59 5.21
C SER A 86 -11.54 -17.46 4.17
N CYS A 87 -10.49 -16.65 4.10
CA CYS A 87 -10.39 -15.56 3.15
C CYS A 87 -10.34 -16.05 1.70
N TYR A 88 -10.80 -15.20 0.77
CA TYR A 88 -10.82 -15.51 -0.66
C TYR A 88 -9.43 -15.36 -1.31
N PHE A 89 -9.10 -16.26 -2.25
CA PHE A 89 -7.90 -16.19 -3.09
C PHE A 89 -8.29 -16.35 -4.56
N CYS A 90 -7.85 -15.41 -5.43
CA CYS A 90 -8.21 -15.45 -6.85
C CYS A 90 -7.39 -16.45 -7.69
N SER A 91 -6.33 -17.03 -7.12
CA SER A 91 -5.48 -18.02 -7.79
C SER A 91 -4.64 -18.82 -6.80
N ASP A 92 -4.14 -19.98 -7.23
CA ASP A 92 -3.16 -20.77 -6.45
C ASP A 92 -1.83 -20.03 -6.27
N ALA A 93 -1.48 -19.13 -7.20
CA ALA A 93 -0.31 -18.28 -7.05
C ALA A 93 -0.47 -17.32 -5.87
N CYS A 94 -1.63 -16.66 -5.75
CA CYS A 94 -1.96 -15.80 -4.61
C CYS A 94 -2.00 -16.60 -3.30
N ARG A 95 -2.63 -17.78 -3.29
CA ARG A 95 -2.67 -18.66 -2.11
C ARG A 95 -1.27 -19.09 -1.68
N GLY A 96 -0.43 -19.47 -2.63
CA GLY A 96 0.95 -19.90 -2.39
C GLY A 96 1.83 -18.75 -1.89
N HIS A 97 1.70 -17.57 -2.48
CA HIS A 97 2.45 -16.37 -2.08
C HIS A 97 2.14 -15.95 -0.63
N SER A 98 0.87 -16.04 -0.22
CA SER A 98 0.47 -15.67 1.14
C SER A 98 0.58 -16.77 2.17
N LYS A 99 0.86 -18.02 1.76
CA LYS A 99 0.72 -19.20 2.63
C LYS A 99 1.44 -19.06 3.97
N GLY A 100 2.70 -18.62 3.95
CA GLY A 100 3.51 -18.50 5.16
C GLY A 100 2.86 -17.62 6.22
N PHE A 101 2.59 -16.36 5.88
CA PHE A 101 2.03 -15.40 6.83
C PHE A 101 0.53 -15.62 7.10
N TYR A 102 -0.20 -16.17 6.15
CA TYR A 102 -1.61 -16.54 6.34
C TYR A 102 -1.76 -17.69 7.35
N ASP A 103 -0.88 -18.69 7.30
CA ASP A 103 -0.88 -19.80 8.26
C ASP A 103 -0.49 -19.32 9.67
N VAL A 104 0.40 -18.32 9.78
CA VAL A 104 0.73 -17.67 11.06
C VAL A 104 -0.50 -16.93 11.60
N GLU A 105 -1.15 -16.12 10.78
CA GLU A 105 -2.34 -15.37 11.19
C GLU A 105 -3.46 -16.31 11.68
N LYS A 106 -3.66 -17.46 11.04
CA LYS A 106 -4.68 -18.44 11.44
C LYS A 106 -4.46 -19.16 12.76
N LYS A 107 -3.27 -19.10 13.35
CA LYS A 107 -2.98 -19.74 14.64
C LYS A 107 -3.45 -18.90 15.83
N ALA A 108 -3.77 -17.64 15.61
CA ALA A 108 -4.18 -16.71 16.64
C ALA A 108 -5.67 -16.37 16.55
N ASP A 109 -6.26 -16.06 17.70
CA ASP A 109 -7.59 -15.47 17.79
C ASP A 109 -7.48 -13.95 17.77
N TRP A 110 -7.99 -13.35 16.70
CA TRP A 110 -7.92 -11.90 16.46
C TRP A 110 -9.16 -11.15 16.91
N SER A 111 -10.16 -11.82 17.49
CA SER A 111 -11.47 -11.21 17.79
C SER A 111 -11.35 -9.91 18.61
N LEU A 112 -10.53 -9.92 19.67
CA LEU A 112 -10.29 -8.72 20.48
C LEU A 112 -9.58 -7.60 19.71
N PHE A 113 -8.64 -7.95 18.82
CA PHE A 113 -7.91 -6.99 17.99
C PHE A 113 -8.82 -6.38 16.93
N ASP A 114 -9.64 -7.21 16.30
CA ASP A 114 -10.60 -6.81 15.28
C ASP A 114 -11.69 -5.92 15.90
N ASP A 115 -12.18 -6.24 17.11
CA ASP A 115 -13.11 -5.41 17.88
C ASP A 115 -12.51 -4.05 18.25
N HIS A 116 -11.26 -4.03 18.74
CA HIS A 116 -10.54 -2.80 19.06
C HIS A 116 -10.40 -1.90 17.82
N CYS A 117 -9.94 -2.48 16.70
CA CYS A 117 -9.72 -1.72 15.47
C CYS A 117 -11.02 -1.25 14.83
N SER A 118 -12.03 -2.11 14.76
CA SER A 118 -13.30 -1.79 14.11
C SER A 118 -14.10 -0.74 14.89
N SER A 119 -14.17 -0.83 16.22
CA SER A 119 -14.88 0.14 17.06
C SER A 119 -14.28 1.55 17.02
N ARG A 120 -12.98 1.67 16.72
CA ARG A 120 -12.26 2.94 16.60
C ARG A 120 -12.00 3.37 15.15
N GLY A 121 -12.40 2.59 14.16
CA GLY A 121 -12.15 2.88 12.74
C GLY A 121 -10.67 2.80 12.32
N LEU A 122 -9.86 2.04 13.05
CA LEU A 122 -8.42 1.91 12.81
C LEU A 122 -8.15 0.91 11.68
N LYS A 123 -7.47 1.38 10.62
CA LYS A 123 -7.18 0.57 9.42
C LYS A 123 -5.73 0.09 9.30
N TYR A 124 -4.78 0.84 9.83
CA TYR A 124 -3.35 0.52 9.74
C TYR A 124 -2.85 -0.57 10.69
N PRO A 125 -3.45 -0.78 11.89
CA PRO A 125 -3.08 -1.91 12.75
C PRO A 125 -3.20 -3.27 12.06
N TYR A 126 -4.18 -3.44 11.16
CA TYR A 126 -4.31 -4.66 10.35
C TYR A 126 -3.10 -4.91 9.42
N MET A 127 -2.48 -3.85 8.89
CA MET A 127 -1.27 -3.96 8.07
C MET A 127 -0.06 -4.28 8.93
N ALA A 128 0.06 -3.67 10.13
CA ALA A 128 1.12 -3.98 11.09
C ALA A 128 1.02 -5.43 11.59
N LYS A 129 -0.19 -5.90 11.93
CA LYS A 129 -0.50 -7.31 12.23
C LYS A 129 -0.02 -8.25 11.13
N ARG A 130 -0.40 -7.96 9.88
CA ARG A 130 0.02 -8.77 8.72
C ARG A 130 1.53 -8.75 8.56
N LEU A 131 2.17 -7.60 8.72
CA LEU A 131 3.62 -7.48 8.63
C LEU A 131 4.32 -8.32 9.70
N ALA A 132 3.84 -8.30 10.94
CA ALA A 132 4.35 -9.17 12.01
C ALA A 132 4.25 -10.66 11.62
N CYS A 133 3.10 -11.08 11.05
CA CYS A 133 2.93 -12.44 10.54
C CYS A 133 3.91 -12.76 9.39
N MET A 134 4.19 -11.78 8.51
CA MET A 134 5.17 -11.92 7.43
C MET A 134 6.58 -12.10 7.97
N VAL A 135 7.00 -11.34 8.98
CA VAL A 135 8.30 -11.49 9.64
C VAL A 135 8.42 -12.85 10.34
N ILE A 136 7.42 -13.25 11.13
CA ILE A 136 7.40 -14.57 11.82
C ILE A 136 7.50 -15.72 10.82
N SER A 137 6.84 -15.60 9.65
CA SER A 137 6.91 -16.62 8.60
C SER A 137 8.21 -16.61 7.78
N GLY A 138 9.10 -15.63 8.01
CA GLY A 138 10.32 -15.43 7.23
C GLY A 138 10.09 -14.87 5.81
N ALA A 139 8.90 -14.35 5.52
CA ALA A 139 8.57 -13.80 4.20
C ALA A 139 9.25 -12.44 3.93
N VAL A 140 9.50 -11.66 4.97
CA VAL A 140 10.19 -10.36 4.93
C VAL A 140 11.03 -10.17 6.19
N SER A 141 11.98 -9.24 6.14
CA SER A 141 12.75 -8.81 7.32
C SER A 141 11.98 -7.78 8.15
N ALA A 142 12.31 -7.68 9.44
CA ALA A 142 11.64 -6.76 10.38
C ALA A 142 11.89 -5.28 10.05
N ASP A 143 12.97 -4.98 9.34
CA ASP A 143 13.44 -3.65 8.92
C ASP A 143 12.98 -3.26 7.50
N CYS A 144 12.12 -4.06 6.86
CA CYS A 144 11.75 -3.85 5.45
C CYS A 144 11.07 -2.51 5.13
N LEU A 145 10.59 -1.79 6.16
CA LEU A 145 10.02 -0.45 6.03
C LEU A 145 10.98 0.66 6.49
N ASP A 146 12.14 0.37 7.06
CA ASP A 146 12.99 1.35 7.75
C ASP A 146 13.42 2.51 6.86
N ILE A 147 13.59 2.22 5.57
CA ILE A 147 13.90 3.21 4.55
C ILE A 147 12.77 4.23 4.35
N LEU A 148 11.52 3.93 4.68
CA LEU A 148 10.38 4.83 4.49
C LEU A 148 10.33 5.93 5.55
N GLN A 149 9.80 7.10 5.18
CA GLN A 149 9.67 8.23 6.09
C GLN A 149 8.67 7.87 7.20
N PRO A 150 9.01 8.02 8.49
CA PRO A 150 8.03 7.92 9.58
C PRO A 150 7.25 9.23 9.75
N ALA A 151 5.98 9.11 10.14
CA ALA A 151 5.16 10.24 10.56
C ALA A 151 5.69 10.86 11.85
N CYS A 152 5.48 12.17 12.02
CA CYS A 152 5.60 12.81 13.32
C CYS A 152 4.39 12.39 14.19
N LEU A 153 4.65 11.75 15.33
CA LEU A 153 3.60 11.25 16.21
C LEU A 153 3.40 12.20 17.39
N HIS A 154 2.15 12.54 17.67
CA HIS A 154 1.77 13.25 18.89
C HIS A 154 1.49 12.26 20.04
N GLN A 155 1.55 12.75 21.28
CA GLN A 155 1.46 11.91 22.47
C GLN A 155 0.21 11.02 22.52
N GLY A 156 -0.96 11.53 22.12
CA GLY A 156 -2.19 10.75 22.09
C GLY A 156 -2.13 9.55 21.13
N THR A 157 -1.54 9.73 19.94
CA THR A 157 -1.33 8.63 18.99
C THR A 157 -0.33 7.61 19.52
N LEU A 158 0.72 8.04 20.23
CA LEU A 158 1.67 7.11 20.84
C LEU A 158 0.97 6.21 21.86
N THR A 159 0.15 6.78 22.76
CA THR A 159 -0.60 5.99 23.74
C THR A 159 -1.53 4.96 23.07
N GLU A 160 -2.24 5.35 22.00
CA GLU A 160 -3.09 4.42 21.23
C GLU A 160 -2.27 3.27 20.63
N MET A 161 -1.13 3.57 20.00
CA MET A 161 -0.24 2.55 19.43
C MET A 161 0.35 1.61 20.50
N GLU A 162 0.58 2.10 21.71
CA GLU A 162 1.02 1.25 22.82
C GLU A 162 -0.08 0.28 23.25
N GLU A 163 -1.34 0.72 23.37
CA GLU A 163 -2.48 -0.16 23.66
C GLU A 163 -2.63 -1.25 22.61
N GLU A 164 -2.52 -0.88 21.34
CA GLU A 164 -2.57 -1.83 20.21
C GLU A 164 -1.42 -2.85 20.25
N PHE A 165 -0.21 -2.42 20.61
CA PHE A 165 0.94 -3.30 20.74
C PHE A 165 0.74 -4.34 21.84
N GLU A 166 0.29 -3.92 23.04
CA GLU A 166 0.04 -4.86 24.15
C GLU A 166 -1.00 -5.92 23.76
N LEU A 167 -2.01 -5.53 22.97
CA LEU A 167 -3.01 -6.46 22.45
C LEU A 167 -2.40 -7.44 21.44
N LEU A 168 -1.62 -6.94 20.48
CA LEU A 168 -0.93 -7.76 19.48
C LEU A 168 0.02 -8.78 20.12
N ASP A 169 0.85 -8.34 21.06
CA ASP A 169 1.81 -9.19 21.78
C ASP A 169 1.08 -10.26 22.61
N SER A 170 0.04 -9.87 23.35
CA SER A 170 -0.78 -10.80 24.14
C SER A 170 -1.39 -11.91 23.28
N ILE A 171 -1.86 -11.57 22.07
CA ILE A 171 -2.45 -12.53 21.13
C ILE A 171 -1.41 -13.54 20.63
N PHE A 172 -0.22 -13.09 20.23
CA PHE A 172 0.84 -14.00 19.79
C PHE A 172 1.32 -14.92 20.93
N ARG A 173 1.45 -14.40 22.16
CA ARG A 173 1.79 -15.22 23.34
C ARG A 173 0.73 -16.30 23.61
N LYS A 174 -0.55 -15.93 23.60
CA LYS A 174 -1.66 -16.89 23.80
C LYS A 174 -1.74 -17.95 22.71
N ALA A 175 -1.36 -17.60 21.48
CA ALA A 175 -1.26 -18.53 20.36
C ALA A 175 -0.01 -19.45 20.42
N GLY A 176 0.84 -19.31 21.45
CA GLY A 176 1.99 -20.18 21.69
C GLY A 176 3.19 -19.90 20.79
N PHE A 177 3.29 -18.70 20.20
CA PHE A 177 4.51 -18.30 19.50
C PHE A 177 5.63 -18.09 20.51
N GLN A 178 6.78 -18.72 20.26
CA GLN A 178 7.93 -18.67 21.15
C GLN A 178 8.64 -17.32 21.07
N GLU A 179 9.30 -16.92 22.16
CA GLU A 179 9.96 -15.62 22.26
C GLU A 179 11.06 -15.44 21.21
N GLU A 180 11.73 -16.53 20.79
CA GLU A 180 12.81 -16.48 19.79
C GLU A 180 12.32 -15.96 18.43
N VAL A 181 11.12 -16.38 17.99
CA VAL A 181 10.52 -15.97 16.70
C VAL A 181 9.81 -14.62 16.79
N THR A 182 9.56 -14.10 17.99
CA THR A 182 8.93 -12.79 18.22
C THR A 182 9.88 -11.76 18.82
N THR A 183 11.19 -12.04 18.88
CA THR A 183 12.21 -11.10 19.42
C THR A 183 12.18 -9.71 18.78
N PHE A 184 11.82 -9.62 17.49
CA PHE A 184 11.69 -8.35 16.79
C PHE A 184 10.45 -7.54 17.23
N LEU A 185 9.44 -8.20 17.78
CA LEU A 185 8.12 -7.63 18.08
C LEU A 185 8.19 -6.84 19.39
N THR A 186 8.81 -5.67 19.32
CA THR A 186 8.88 -4.72 20.43
C THR A 186 7.87 -3.60 20.25
N LYS A 187 7.56 -2.90 21.34
CA LYS A 187 6.76 -1.67 21.31
C LYS A 187 7.34 -0.65 20.33
N GLU A 188 8.67 -0.48 20.37
CA GLU A 188 9.39 0.42 19.46
C GLU A 188 9.24 -0.01 18.00
N TRP A 189 9.34 -1.32 17.70
CA TRP A 189 9.13 -1.83 16.35
C TRP A 189 7.71 -1.53 15.85
N TYR A 190 6.70 -1.80 16.69
CA TYR A 190 5.29 -1.59 16.32
C TYR A 190 4.98 -0.11 16.03
N ILE A 191 5.42 0.79 16.92
CA ILE A 191 5.27 2.25 16.74
C ILE A 191 6.01 2.71 15.47
N ASN A 192 7.23 2.25 15.24
CA ASN A 192 8.02 2.60 14.06
C ASN A 192 7.37 2.14 12.74
N VAL A 193 6.81 0.93 12.73
CA VAL A 193 6.07 0.37 11.60
C VAL A 193 4.83 1.20 11.32
N LEU A 194 4.01 1.49 12.33
CA LEU A 194 2.79 2.28 12.14
C LEU A 194 3.08 3.72 11.73
N ALA A 195 4.10 4.36 12.31
CA ALA A 195 4.52 5.69 11.90
C ALA A 195 4.81 5.75 10.40
N ARG A 196 5.43 4.71 9.84
CA ARG A 196 5.73 4.61 8.40
C ARG A 196 4.49 4.27 7.59
N ILE A 197 3.69 3.29 8.02
CA ILE A 197 2.45 2.93 7.30
C ILE A 197 1.53 4.15 7.17
N ARG A 198 1.40 4.99 8.21
CA ARG A 198 0.48 6.14 8.23
C ARG A 198 0.65 7.11 7.08
N ILE A 199 1.88 7.43 6.70
CA ILE A 199 2.18 8.43 5.65
C ILE A 199 2.66 7.82 4.33
N ASN A 200 2.82 6.48 4.27
CA ASN A 200 3.27 5.78 3.07
C ASN A 200 2.22 4.80 2.51
N ALA A 201 1.10 4.58 3.21
CA ALA A 201 0.03 3.71 2.75
C ALA A 201 -0.83 4.39 1.68
N PHE A 202 -1.06 3.66 0.60
CA PHE A 202 -1.96 4.03 -0.47
C PHE A 202 -3.31 3.39 -0.26
N ARG A 203 -4.38 4.19 -0.43
CA ARG A 203 -5.76 3.71 -0.52
C ARG A 203 -5.96 3.06 -1.90
N ILE A 204 -6.31 1.77 -1.91
CA ILE A 204 -6.36 1.00 -3.16
C ILE A 204 -7.76 1.08 -3.77
N GLU A 205 -7.83 1.74 -4.92
CA GLU A 205 -9.02 1.85 -5.74
C GLU A 205 -8.76 1.17 -7.08
N LEU A 206 -9.42 0.05 -7.31
CA LEU A 206 -9.21 -0.75 -8.51
C LEU A 206 -10.01 -0.17 -9.66
N VAL A 207 -9.31 0.13 -10.75
CA VAL A 207 -9.96 0.46 -12.03
C VAL A 207 -10.31 -0.85 -12.74
N ALA A 208 -11.51 -0.91 -13.32
CA ALA A 208 -11.91 -2.01 -14.19
C ALA A 208 -10.95 -2.14 -15.39
N SER A 209 -10.75 -3.37 -15.85
CA SER A 209 -9.67 -3.71 -16.79
C SER A 209 -9.87 -3.21 -18.24
N SER A 210 -11.00 -2.56 -18.57
CA SER A 210 -11.31 -2.10 -19.94
C SER A 210 -11.59 -0.60 -20.02
N TYR A 211 -11.29 0.00 -21.18
CA TYR A 211 -11.49 1.43 -21.46
C TYR A 211 -12.98 1.80 -21.60
N GLU A 212 -13.83 0.85 -22.00
CA GLU A 212 -15.29 0.99 -22.06
C GLU A 212 -15.90 1.12 -20.65
N ASP A 213 -15.27 0.49 -19.63
CA ASP A 213 -15.73 0.57 -18.24
C ASP A 213 -15.46 1.95 -17.60
N LEU A 214 -14.53 2.76 -18.12
CA LEU A 214 -14.25 4.11 -17.60
C LEU A 214 -15.41 5.08 -17.82
N LEU A 215 -16.14 4.93 -18.94
CA LEU A 215 -17.36 5.69 -19.21
C LEU A 215 -18.52 5.24 -18.32
N SER A 216 -18.58 3.95 -17.98
CA SER A 216 -19.51 3.45 -16.96
C SER A 216 -19.11 3.84 -15.54
N SER A 217 -17.82 4.07 -15.25
CA SER A 217 -17.34 4.57 -13.95
C SER A 217 -17.79 6.00 -13.64
N ALA A 218 -17.99 6.85 -14.65
CA ALA A 218 -18.62 8.16 -14.42
C ALA A 218 -20.06 8.04 -13.91
N VAL A 219 -20.77 6.94 -14.23
CA VAL A 219 -22.12 6.61 -13.75
C VAL A 219 -22.09 5.82 -12.43
N ALA A 220 -21.05 5.00 -12.22
CA ALA A 220 -20.82 4.25 -10.98
C ALA A 220 -20.15 5.05 -9.86
N SER A 221 -19.79 6.31 -10.13
CA SER A 221 -19.32 7.28 -9.13
C SER A 221 -20.32 7.51 -8.00
N VAL A 222 -21.58 7.11 -8.19
CA VAL A 222 -22.64 7.14 -7.17
C VAL A 222 -22.78 5.82 -6.39
N ALA A 223 -22.08 4.74 -6.79
CA ALA A 223 -22.34 3.37 -6.29
C ALA A 223 -21.11 2.48 -5.94
N CYS A 224 -19.86 2.95 -6.01
CA CYS A 224 -18.68 2.11 -5.69
C CYS A 224 -17.63 2.82 -4.82
N ASP A 225 -18.06 3.37 -3.69
CA ASP A 225 -17.25 4.29 -2.87
C ASP A 225 -16.49 3.63 -1.69
N ALA A 226 -15.97 2.41 -1.89
CA ALA A 226 -15.14 1.76 -0.88
C ALA A 226 -13.85 1.22 -1.50
N ALA A 227 -12.72 1.83 -1.12
CA ALA A 227 -11.40 1.27 -1.38
C ALA A 227 -11.34 -0.21 -0.98
N VAL A 228 -10.73 -1.03 -1.84
CA VAL A 228 -10.65 -2.48 -1.61
C VAL A 228 -9.67 -2.85 -0.49
N GLY A 229 -8.82 -1.91 -0.08
CA GLY A 229 -7.87 -2.05 1.00
C GLY A 229 -6.81 -0.97 0.97
N ASN A 230 -5.71 -1.22 1.68
CA ASN A 230 -4.55 -0.33 1.75
C ASN A 230 -3.27 -1.12 1.44
N ALA A 231 -2.27 -0.45 0.87
CA ALA A 231 -0.97 -1.06 0.61
C ALA A 231 0.18 -0.06 0.74
N VAL A 232 1.36 -0.54 1.16
CA VAL A 232 2.60 0.23 1.21
C VAL A 232 3.54 -0.30 0.13
N TYR A 233 4.19 0.59 -0.61
CA TYR A 233 5.14 0.26 -1.67
C TYR A 233 6.48 0.93 -1.39
N MET A 234 7.59 0.31 -1.78
CA MET A 234 8.90 0.94 -1.57
C MET A 234 9.08 2.19 -2.45
N LEU A 235 9.03 2.01 -3.77
CA LEU A 235 9.38 3.05 -4.73
C LEU A 235 8.30 4.16 -4.86
N PRO A 236 7.00 3.85 -4.99
CA PRO A 236 5.94 4.87 -4.96
C PRO A 236 5.97 5.78 -3.73
N SER A 237 6.43 5.29 -2.57
CA SER A 237 6.53 6.10 -1.34
C SER A 237 7.65 7.14 -1.34
N PHE A 238 8.49 7.20 -2.39
CA PHE A 238 9.50 8.26 -2.55
C PHE A 238 9.04 9.43 -3.41
N TYR A 239 7.86 9.35 -4.04
CA TYR A 239 7.34 10.41 -4.91
C TYR A 239 6.74 11.49 -4.05
N ASN A 240 7.27 12.71 -4.12
CA ASN A 240 6.76 13.85 -3.36
C ASN A 240 5.40 14.33 -3.89
N HIS A 241 4.74 15.12 -3.04
CA HIS A 241 3.44 15.69 -3.32
C HIS A 241 3.49 16.88 -4.30
N ASP A 242 2.49 16.96 -5.18
CA ASP A 242 2.02 18.20 -5.80
C ASP A 242 0.49 18.18 -5.93
N CYS A 243 -0.19 19.33 -5.78
CA CYS A 243 -1.64 19.44 -6.03
C CYS A 243 -1.98 19.47 -7.53
N ASP A 244 -0.98 19.70 -8.39
CA ASP A 244 -1.03 19.53 -9.84
C ASP A 244 0.11 18.59 -10.30
N PRO A 245 -0.03 17.28 -10.05
CA PRO A 245 1.07 16.35 -10.25
C PRO A 245 1.37 16.11 -11.73
N ASN A 246 2.61 15.77 -12.04
CA ASN A 246 3.02 15.33 -13.38
C ASN A 246 2.96 13.80 -13.57
N THR A 247 2.72 13.04 -12.50
CA THR A 247 2.54 11.58 -12.55
C THR A 247 1.36 11.10 -11.71
N HIS A 248 0.82 9.94 -12.04
CA HIS A 248 -0.29 9.31 -11.32
C HIS A 248 -0.09 7.80 -11.16
N ILE A 249 -0.52 7.26 -10.02
CA ILE A 249 -0.48 5.83 -9.69
C ILE A 249 -1.79 5.15 -10.06
N VAL A 250 -1.74 3.99 -10.71
CA VAL A 250 -2.93 3.26 -11.14
C VAL A 250 -2.83 1.80 -10.70
N TRP A 251 -3.91 1.27 -10.14
CA TRP A 251 -4.07 -0.14 -9.78
C TRP A 251 -5.04 -0.82 -10.74
N LEU A 252 -4.49 -1.63 -11.64
CA LEU A 252 -5.28 -2.37 -12.61
C LEU A 252 -5.62 -3.75 -12.06
N ALA A 253 -6.87 -3.92 -11.63
CA ALA A 253 -7.45 -5.19 -11.16
C ALA A 253 -6.73 -5.88 -9.97
N SER A 254 -5.70 -5.29 -9.37
CA SER A 254 -4.96 -5.81 -8.21
C SER A 254 -4.08 -4.72 -7.59
N THR A 255 -3.41 -5.04 -6.48
CA THR A 255 -2.42 -4.18 -5.82
C THR A 255 -1.13 -3.94 -6.61
N ASP A 256 -0.94 -4.51 -7.79
CA ASP A 256 0.21 -4.15 -8.62
C ASP A 256 0.04 -2.72 -9.15
N ALA A 257 0.87 -1.81 -8.64
CA ALA A 257 0.84 -0.40 -8.98
C ALA A 257 1.56 -0.15 -10.31
N ARG A 258 1.02 0.77 -11.12
CA ARG A 258 1.69 1.32 -12.31
C ARG A 258 1.76 2.83 -12.18
N LEU A 259 2.94 3.39 -12.39
CA LEU A 259 3.10 4.84 -12.41
C LEU A 259 3.12 5.34 -13.85
N LYS A 260 2.31 6.36 -14.15
CA LYS A 260 2.16 6.94 -15.49
C LYS A 260 2.40 8.45 -15.49
N ALA A 261 2.95 8.96 -16.58
CA ALA A 261 3.04 10.41 -16.81
C ALA A 261 1.68 11.00 -17.19
N LEU A 262 1.33 12.15 -16.59
CA LEU A 262 0.11 12.91 -16.88
C LEU A 262 0.31 13.94 -18.00
N ARG A 263 1.56 14.33 -18.26
CA ARG A 263 1.97 15.21 -19.35
C ARG A 263 3.36 14.83 -19.85
N ASN A 264 3.89 15.55 -20.83
CA ASN A 264 5.31 15.47 -21.17
C ASN A 264 6.14 15.99 -19.98
N ILE A 265 7.24 15.30 -19.68
CA ILE A 265 8.13 15.59 -18.55
C ILE A 265 9.55 15.72 -19.09
N GLU A 266 10.26 16.74 -18.64
CA GLU A 266 11.63 17.01 -19.06
C GLU A 266 12.64 16.15 -18.28
N GLU A 267 13.83 15.95 -18.84
CA GLU A 267 14.92 15.31 -18.10
C GLU A 267 15.30 16.14 -16.87
N GLY A 268 15.50 15.46 -15.74
CA GLY A 268 15.86 16.12 -14.48
C GLY A 268 14.68 16.71 -13.71
N GLU A 269 13.48 16.76 -14.30
CA GLU A 269 12.26 17.20 -13.61
C GLU A 269 11.89 16.24 -12.47
N GLU A 270 11.45 16.78 -11.33
CA GLU A 270 10.96 15.96 -10.22
C GLU A 270 9.58 15.38 -10.55
N LEU A 271 9.45 14.08 -10.38
CA LEU A 271 8.22 13.32 -10.56
C LEU A 271 7.42 13.37 -9.26
N ARG A 272 6.22 13.93 -9.33
CA ARG A 272 5.35 14.15 -8.18
C ARG A 272 3.98 13.50 -8.40
N ILE A 273 3.36 13.06 -7.31
CA ILE A 273 2.01 12.50 -7.27
C ILE A 273 1.13 13.37 -6.36
N CYS A 274 -0.20 13.26 -6.49
CA CYS A 274 -1.10 13.87 -5.51
C CYS A 274 -1.37 12.88 -4.37
N TYR A 275 -1.34 13.36 -3.12
CA TYR A 275 -1.56 12.54 -1.92
C TYR A 275 -3.02 12.58 -1.45
N ILE A 276 -3.77 13.59 -1.90
CA ILE A 276 -5.06 14.00 -1.37
C ILE A 276 -6.03 14.24 -2.52
N ASP A 277 -7.29 14.52 -2.19
CA ASP A 277 -8.22 15.06 -3.17
C ASP A 277 -7.86 16.53 -3.46
N ALA A 278 -7.37 16.78 -4.68
CA ALA A 278 -6.95 18.10 -5.12
C ALA A 278 -8.11 19.00 -5.60
N SER A 279 -9.36 18.52 -5.55
CA SER A 279 -10.56 19.31 -5.83
C SER A 279 -11.01 20.17 -4.64
N MET A 280 -10.48 19.91 -3.45
CA MET A 280 -10.72 20.68 -2.23
C MET A 280 -10.07 22.07 -2.33
N ASP A 281 -10.58 23.04 -1.56
CA ASP A 281 -10.01 24.38 -1.48
C ASP A 281 -8.61 24.38 -0.83
N VAL A 282 -7.85 25.46 -1.05
CA VAL A 282 -6.46 25.58 -0.61
C VAL A 282 -6.27 25.37 0.90
N ASP A 283 -7.15 25.89 1.74
CA ASP A 283 -7.02 25.77 3.19
C ASP A 283 -7.24 24.33 3.62
N ALA A 284 -8.26 23.68 3.06
CA ALA A 284 -8.53 22.27 3.34
C ALA A 284 -7.39 21.35 2.87
N ARG A 285 -6.81 21.61 1.68
CA ARG A 285 -5.61 20.88 1.21
C ARG A 285 -4.42 21.07 2.14
N GLN A 286 -4.12 22.30 2.55
CA GLN A 286 -3.00 22.60 3.46
C GLN A 286 -3.18 21.94 4.82
N ASN A 287 -4.38 21.97 5.38
CA ASN A 287 -4.66 21.34 6.67
C ASN A 287 -4.44 19.82 6.62
N ILE A 288 -4.94 19.14 5.58
CA ILE A 288 -4.72 17.68 5.44
C ILE A 288 -3.24 17.35 5.29
N LEU A 289 -2.47 18.14 4.53
CA LEU A 289 -1.04 17.90 4.34
C LEU A 289 -0.23 18.20 5.61
N ALA A 290 -0.59 19.26 6.34
CA ALA A 290 0.05 19.61 7.60
C ALA A 290 -0.23 18.55 8.67
N ASP A 291 -1.50 18.21 8.89
CA ASP A 291 -1.91 17.30 9.96
C ASP A 291 -1.59 15.83 9.63
N GLY A 292 -1.75 15.44 8.35
CA GLY A 292 -1.58 14.07 7.89
C GLY A 292 -0.14 13.72 7.55
N PHE A 293 0.61 14.65 6.93
CA PHE A 293 1.95 14.39 6.39
C PHE A 293 3.05 15.27 7.00
N GLY A 294 2.70 16.27 7.80
CA GLY A 294 3.67 17.11 8.51
C GLY A 294 4.34 18.19 7.65
N PHE A 295 3.74 18.61 6.53
CA PHE A 295 4.31 19.66 5.67
C PHE A 295 3.26 20.60 5.08
N GLN A 296 3.70 21.80 4.70
CA GLN A 296 2.90 22.76 3.94
C GLN A 296 3.25 22.70 2.45
N CYS A 297 2.25 22.57 1.59
CA CYS A 297 2.47 22.52 0.15
C CYS A 297 2.81 23.91 -0.41
N ARG A 298 3.81 23.98 -1.28
CA ARG A 298 4.22 25.22 -1.97
C ARG A 298 4.15 25.08 -3.50
N CYS A 299 3.29 24.18 -3.99
CA CYS A 299 3.03 24.07 -5.41
C CYS A 299 2.35 25.33 -5.95
N LEU A 300 2.32 25.49 -7.28
CA LEU A 300 1.78 26.68 -7.93
C LEU A 300 0.31 26.93 -7.54
N ARG A 301 -0.54 25.89 -7.50
CA ARG A 301 -1.95 25.99 -7.11
C ARG A 301 -2.12 26.55 -5.69
N CYS A 302 -1.34 26.02 -4.73
CA CYS A 302 -1.38 26.52 -3.36
C CYS A 302 -0.86 27.95 -3.24
N LEU A 303 0.18 28.33 -3.99
CA LEU A 303 0.72 29.69 -3.98
C LEU A 303 -0.22 30.71 -4.64
N SER A 304 -1.02 30.29 -5.62
CA SER A 304 -2.02 31.15 -6.27
C SER A 304 -3.35 31.23 -5.51
N GLY A 305 -3.55 30.42 -4.46
CA GLY A 305 -4.80 30.37 -3.71
C GLY A 305 -5.95 29.67 -4.43
N ASP A 306 -5.65 28.82 -5.42
CA ASP A 306 -6.59 27.94 -6.14
C ASP A 306 -6.64 26.57 -5.44
#